data_AF-A0AA41BKJ4-F1
#
_entry.id   AF-A0AA41BKJ4-F1
#
_cell.length_a   1.000
_cell.length_b   1.000
_cell.length_c   1.000
_cell.angle_alpha   90.00
_cell.angle_beta   90.00
_cell.angle_gamma   90.00
#
_symmetry.space_group_name_H-M   'P 1'
#
loop_
_entity.id
_entity.type
_entity.pdbx_description
1 polymer ?
#
loop_
_entity_poly.entity_id
_entity_poly.type
_entity_poly.pdbx_seq_one_letter_code
_entity_poly.pdbx_strand_id
1 'polypeptide(L)'
;MTDYSKDQDLMLPIEEELTPRQIVAKLDEHIIGQKNAKKAVAIALRNRTRRKKLDLEMREEIYPKNIIMIGPTGVGKTEIARRLSKLCGAPFLKVEATKYTEVGYVGRDVESMIRDLAVISMNLVKQEFRTKVEETAKQKAEEALLDI
;
A
#
# COMPACT_ATOMS: atom_id res chain seq x y z
N MET A 1 -1.46 -33.31 -5.26
CA MET A 1 -1.31 -32.63 -6.58
C MET A 1 -2.60 -31.91 -6.88
N THR A 2 -2.71 -30.64 -6.50
CA THR A 2 -3.44 -29.52 -7.16
C THR A 2 -3.28 -28.27 -6.30
N ASP A 3 -2.47 -27.36 -6.83
CA ASP A 3 -2.41 -25.89 -6.65
C ASP A 3 -2.32 -25.28 -5.24
N TYR A 4 -1.10 -25.29 -4.68
CA TYR A 4 -0.63 -24.24 -3.76
C TYR A 4 0.18 -23.13 -4.48
N SER A 5 0.13 -23.10 -5.81
CA SER A 5 0.94 -22.28 -6.71
C SER A 5 0.31 -20.93 -7.09
N LYS A 6 -0.83 -20.54 -6.50
CA LYS A 6 -1.53 -19.29 -6.91
C LYS A 6 -1.25 -18.04 -6.08
N ASP A 7 -0.53 -18.16 -4.97
CA ASP A 7 -0.18 -17.01 -4.12
C ASP A 7 1.34 -16.67 -4.17
N GLN A 8 2.09 -17.28 -5.10
CA GLN A 8 3.54 -17.12 -5.25
C GLN A 8 3.99 -16.00 -6.21
N ASP A 9 3.08 -15.13 -6.66
CA ASP A 9 3.49 -13.86 -7.25
C ASP A 9 3.94 -12.90 -6.15
N LEU A 10 5.20 -13.07 -5.74
CA LEU A 10 5.95 -12.09 -4.96
C LEU A 10 6.18 -10.85 -5.83
N MET A 11 5.11 -10.05 -5.96
CA MET A 11 5.01 -8.99 -6.96
C MET A 11 5.66 -7.70 -6.44
N LEU A 12 6.93 -7.48 -6.80
CA LEU A 12 7.46 -6.12 -6.93
C LEU A 12 6.61 -5.35 -7.96
N PRO A 13 6.37 -4.05 -7.76
CA PRO A 13 5.03 -3.49 -7.84
C PRO A 13 4.50 -3.41 -9.26
N ILE A 14 3.24 -3.84 -9.42
CA ILE A 14 2.37 -3.55 -10.59
C ILE A 14 2.19 -2.04 -10.84
N GLU A 15 2.78 -1.16 -10.02
CA GLU A 15 2.64 0.29 -10.09
C GLU A 15 3.06 0.89 -11.44
N GLU A 16 3.97 0.26 -12.19
CA GLU A 16 4.57 0.92 -13.34
C GLU A 16 3.66 1.00 -14.57
N GLU A 17 2.63 0.15 -14.65
CA GLU A 17 1.83 0.05 -15.89
C GLU A 17 0.32 0.14 -15.73
N LEU A 18 -0.25 -0.10 -14.54
CA LEU A 18 -1.70 -0.11 -14.41
C LEU A 18 -2.32 1.20 -14.90
N THR A 19 -3.22 1.07 -15.88
CA THR A 19 -4.04 2.17 -16.35
C THR A 19 -5.12 2.49 -15.33
N PRO A 20 -5.65 3.73 -15.30
CA PRO A 20 -6.76 4.06 -14.41
C PRO A 20 -7.94 3.11 -14.51
N ARG A 21 -8.23 2.58 -15.71
CA ARG A 21 -9.31 1.59 -15.92
C ARG A 21 -9.02 0.26 -15.23
N GLN A 22 -7.79 -0.24 -15.33
CA GLN A 22 -7.39 -1.48 -14.65
C GLN A 22 -7.39 -1.32 -13.12
N ILE A 23 -6.96 -0.17 -12.60
CA ILE A 23 -7.03 0.13 -11.16
C ILE A 23 -8.49 0.11 -10.69
N VAL A 24 -9.41 0.74 -11.43
CA VAL A 24 -10.84 0.71 -11.10
C VAL A 24 -11.37 -0.72 -11.11
N ALA A 25 -11.04 -1.52 -12.13
CA ALA A 25 -11.46 -2.92 -12.22
C ALA A 25 -10.97 -3.75 -11.03
N LYS A 26 -9.71 -3.58 -10.61
CA LYS A 26 -9.16 -4.22 -9.40
C LYS A 26 -9.89 -3.78 -8.12
N LEU A 27 -10.31 -2.51 -8.04
CA LEU A 27 -11.11 -2.02 -6.92
C LEU A 27 -12.57 -2.51 -6.99
N ASP A 28 -13.11 -2.83 -8.18
CA ASP A 28 -14.44 -3.43 -8.36
C ASP A 28 -14.53 -4.85 -7.78
N GLU A 29 -13.43 -5.59 -7.71
CA GLU A 29 -13.38 -6.95 -7.09
C GLU A 29 -13.69 -6.93 -5.58
N HIS A 30 -13.58 -5.79 -4.90
CA HIS A 30 -13.72 -5.69 -3.45
C HIS A 30 -14.70 -4.63 -2.95
N ILE A 31 -14.99 -3.62 -3.76
CA ILE A 31 -15.84 -2.49 -3.37
C ILE A 31 -17.01 -2.44 -4.34
N ILE A 32 -18.24 -2.39 -3.86
CA ILE A 32 -19.43 -2.28 -4.73
C ILE A 32 -19.78 -0.80 -4.91
N GLY A 33 -20.02 -0.36 -6.15
CA GLY A 33 -20.39 1.03 -6.44
C GLY A 33 -19.22 2.03 -6.32
N GLN A 34 -19.49 3.24 -5.81
CA GLN A 34 -18.48 4.31 -5.56
C GLN A 34 -17.62 4.68 -6.78
N LYS A 35 -18.20 4.67 -8.00
CA LYS A 35 -17.49 4.88 -9.28
C LYS A 35 -16.60 6.14 -9.28
N ASN A 36 -17.11 7.25 -8.76
CA ASN A 36 -16.37 8.52 -8.72
C ASN A 36 -15.14 8.46 -7.80
N ALA A 37 -15.28 7.86 -6.61
CA ALA A 37 -14.17 7.70 -5.68
C ALA A 37 -13.08 6.78 -6.25
N LYS A 38 -13.48 5.65 -6.87
CA LYS A 38 -12.54 4.73 -7.54
C LYS A 38 -11.79 5.41 -8.68
N LYS A 39 -12.49 6.18 -9.52
CA LYS A 39 -11.88 6.95 -10.61
C LYS A 39 -10.89 7.98 -10.07
N ALA A 40 -11.26 8.72 -9.03
CA ALA A 40 -10.39 9.72 -8.42
C ALA A 40 -9.09 9.11 -7.87
N VAL A 41 -9.19 8.00 -7.13
CA VAL A 41 -8.00 7.34 -6.57
C VAL A 41 -7.12 6.70 -7.65
N ALA A 42 -7.74 6.14 -8.70
CA ALA A 42 -7.02 5.58 -9.83
C ALA A 42 -6.22 6.63 -10.60
N ILE A 43 -6.78 7.82 -10.79
CA ILE A 43 -6.08 8.94 -11.42
C ILE A 43 -4.92 9.42 -10.53
N ALA A 44 -5.14 9.56 -9.22
CA ALA A 44 -4.09 9.98 -8.30
C ALA A 44 -2.90 9.00 -8.30
N LEU A 45 -3.17 7.69 -8.29
CA LEU A 45 -2.13 6.66 -8.38
C LEU A 45 -1.41 6.72 -9.74
N ARG A 46 -2.13 6.85 -10.85
CA ARG A 46 -1.50 6.99 -12.18
C ARG A 46 -0.64 8.25 -12.29
N ASN A 47 -1.06 9.35 -11.68
CA ASN A 47 -0.28 10.58 -11.65
C ASN A 47 1.03 10.41 -10.87
N ARG A 48 1.06 9.59 -9.83
CA ARG A 48 2.30 9.22 -9.12
C ARG A 48 3.28 8.51 -10.07
N THR A 49 2.82 7.54 -10.84
CA THR A 49 3.65 6.82 -11.83
C THR A 49 4.12 7.77 -12.95
N ARG A 50 3.25 8.66 -13.44
CA ARG A 50 3.64 9.68 -14.43
C ARG A 50 4.73 10.60 -13.90
N ARG A 51 4.60 11.07 -12.66
CA ARG A 51 5.60 11.92 -12.00
C ARG A 51 6.97 11.23 -11.89
N LYS A 52 7.02 9.91 -11.65
CA LYS A 52 8.27 9.13 -11.65
C LYS A 52 8.99 9.10 -13.02
N LYS A 53 8.29 9.38 -14.12
CA LYS A 53 8.84 9.38 -15.49
C LYS A 53 9.29 10.76 -15.98
N LEU A 54 9.05 11.80 -15.20
CA LEU A 54 9.52 13.16 -15.52
C LEU A 54 11.00 13.32 -15.14
N ASP A 55 11.63 14.33 -15.73
CA ASP A 55 12.96 14.80 -15.31
C ASP A 55 12.94 15.27 -13.84
N LEU A 56 14.13 15.43 -13.25
CA LEU A 56 14.25 15.77 -11.83
C LEU A 56 13.67 17.15 -11.52
N GLU A 57 13.95 18.13 -12.36
CA GLU A 57 13.50 19.52 -12.18
C GLU A 57 11.97 19.63 -12.20
N MET A 58 11.27 19.06 -13.21
CA MET A 58 9.81 19.08 -13.22
C MET A 58 9.19 18.21 -12.12
N ARG A 59 9.89 17.16 -11.68
CA ARG A 59 9.37 16.26 -10.64
C ARG A 59 9.26 16.95 -9.28
N GLU A 60 10.17 17.87 -8.96
CA GLU A 60 10.15 18.63 -7.70
C GLU A 60 8.97 19.61 -7.65
N GLU A 61 8.64 20.23 -8.78
CA GLU A 61 7.51 21.18 -8.91
C GLU A 61 6.12 20.53 -8.83
N ILE A 62 6.03 19.20 -9.00
CA ILE A 62 4.75 18.49 -9.04
C ILE A 62 4.42 17.86 -7.68
N TYR A 63 3.51 18.49 -6.96
CA TYR A 63 2.99 17.98 -5.69
C TYR A 63 2.00 16.81 -5.87
N PRO A 64 1.97 15.85 -4.91
CA PRO A 64 0.95 14.80 -4.87
C PRO A 64 -0.48 15.37 -4.86
N LYS A 65 -1.40 14.69 -5.56
CA LYS A 65 -2.82 15.04 -5.56
C LYS A 65 -3.53 14.31 -4.42
N ASN A 66 -3.59 14.95 -3.26
CA ASN A 66 -4.29 14.46 -2.08
C ASN A 66 -5.80 14.35 -2.36
N ILE A 67 -6.47 13.39 -1.70
CA ILE A 67 -7.88 13.08 -1.93
C ILE A 67 -8.67 13.28 -0.64
N ILE A 68 -9.78 14.01 -0.74
CA ILE A 68 -10.77 14.13 0.32
C ILE A 68 -11.99 13.29 -0.08
N MET A 69 -12.33 12.28 0.72
CA MET A 69 -13.53 11.45 0.49
C MET A 69 -14.67 11.91 1.41
N ILE A 70 -15.76 12.39 0.82
CA ILE A 70 -16.94 12.87 1.53
C ILE A 70 -18.07 11.84 1.38
N GLY A 71 -18.70 11.45 2.48
CA GLY A 71 -19.84 10.54 2.49
C GLY A 71 -20.14 9.97 3.87
N PRO A 72 -21.25 9.24 4.06
CA PRO A 72 -21.62 8.66 5.36
C PRO A 72 -20.69 7.51 5.77
N THR A 73 -20.77 7.07 7.02
CA THR A 73 -20.01 5.89 7.50
C THR A 73 -20.46 4.62 6.76
N GLY A 74 -19.61 3.59 6.73
CA GLY A 74 -19.95 2.30 6.13
C GLY A 74 -19.93 2.21 4.59
N VAL A 75 -19.87 3.33 3.85
CA VAL A 75 -19.91 3.31 2.37
C VAL A 75 -18.61 2.89 1.66
N GLY A 76 -17.58 2.47 2.41
CA GLY A 76 -16.33 1.96 1.84
C GLY A 76 -15.19 2.98 1.64
N LYS A 77 -15.27 4.19 2.21
CA LYS A 77 -14.20 5.22 2.10
C LYS A 77 -12.82 4.66 2.52
N THR A 78 -12.75 4.09 3.72
CA THR A 78 -11.51 3.49 4.26
C THR A 78 -11.09 2.25 3.48
N GLU A 79 -12.06 1.48 2.98
CA GLU A 79 -11.77 0.25 2.22
C GLU A 79 -11.16 0.57 0.85
N ILE A 80 -11.60 1.64 0.18
CA ILE A 80 -10.97 2.12 -1.06
C ILE A 80 -9.50 2.44 -0.82
N ALA A 81 -9.18 3.20 0.24
CA ALA A 81 -7.79 3.55 0.55
C ALA A 81 -6.95 2.32 0.93
N ARG A 82 -7.49 1.41 1.75
CA ARG A 82 -6.82 0.16 2.15
C ARG A 82 -6.57 -0.78 0.97
N ARG A 83 -7.52 -0.91 0.05
CA ARG A 83 -7.38 -1.77 -1.15
C ARG A 83 -6.41 -1.16 -2.13
N LEU A 84 -6.44 0.15 -2.30
CA LEU A 84 -5.48 0.86 -3.13
C LEU A 84 -4.04 0.65 -2.63
N SER A 85 -3.81 0.75 -1.31
CA SER A 85 -2.47 0.56 -0.74
C SER A 85 -1.96 -0.87 -0.95
N LYS A 86 -2.83 -1.88 -0.78
CA LYS A 86 -2.48 -3.28 -1.10
C LYS A 86 -2.16 -3.48 -2.57
N LEU A 87 -2.95 -2.88 -3.47
CA LEU A 87 -2.76 -2.99 -4.92
C LEU A 87 -1.41 -2.42 -5.37
N CYS A 88 -0.93 -1.36 -4.72
CA CYS A 88 0.34 -0.74 -5.06
C CYS A 88 1.52 -1.14 -4.15
N GLY A 89 1.33 -2.11 -3.25
CA GLY A 89 2.36 -2.54 -2.30
C GLY A 89 2.85 -1.40 -1.38
N ALA A 90 2.00 -0.42 -1.09
CA ALA A 90 2.37 0.73 -0.28
C ALA A 90 2.05 0.53 1.21
N PRO A 91 2.89 1.06 2.12
CA PRO A 91 2.57 1.09 3.54
C PRO A 91 1.30 1.92 3.78
N PHE A 92 0.46 1.47 4.71
CA PHE A 92 -0.84 2.06 4.99
C PHE A 92 -1.08 2.25 6.48
N LEU A 93 -1.45 3.46 6.87
CA LEU A 93 -1.77 3.84 8.24
C LEU A 93 -3.17 4.48 8.28
N LYS A 94 -4.03 4.02 9.19
CA LYS A 94 -5.32 4.65 9.50
C LYS A 94 -5.19 5.38 10.83
N VAL A 95 -5.45 6.68 10.83
CA VAL A 95 -5.50 7.53 12.02
C VAL A 95 -6.83 8.25 12.14
N GLU A 96 -7.18 8.67 13.35
CA GLU A 96 -8.37 9.47 13.63
C GLU A 96 -7.91 10.87 14.04
N ALA A 97 -8.37 11.89 13.32
CA ALA A 97 -7.91 13.26 13.50
C ALA A 97 -8.21 13.81 14.89
N THR A 98 -9.31 13.39 15.50
CA THR A 98 -9.73 13.85 16.85
C THR A 98 -8.71 13.49 17.94
N LYS A 99 -7.90 12.43 17.74
CA LYS A 99 -6.84 12.03 18.68
C LYS A 99 -5.70 13.05 18.80
N TYR A 100 -5.62 13.99 17.85
CA TYR A 100 -4.60 15.04 17.82
C TYR A 100 -5.14 16.40 18.30
N THR A 101 -6.45 16.49 18.55
CA THR A 101 -7.13 17.70 19.02
C THR A 101 -7.78 17.53 20.39
N GLU A 102 -7.83 16.32 20.94
CA GLU A 102 -8.36 16.06 22.28
C GLU A 102 -7.53 16.79 23.34
N VAL A 103 -8.21 17.65 24.10
CA VAL A 103 -7.61 18.54 25.11
C VAL A 103 -7.15 17.70 26.31
N GLY A 104 -5.85 17.52 26.45
CA GLY A 104 -5.18 16.79 27.54
C GLY A 104 -3.67 17.05 27.55
N TYR A 105 -3.02 16.88 28.71
CA TYR A 105 -1.73 17.49 29.10
C TYR A 105 -0.51 17.19 28.21
N VAL A 106 -0.56 16.20 27.31
CA VAL A 106 0.32 16.06 26.14
C VAL A 106 -0.48 15.31 25.07
N GLY A 107 -1.08 16.01 24.11
CA GLY A 107 -1.76 15.36 22.98
C GLY A 107 -0.81 14.45 22.20
N ARG A 108 -1.34 13.47 21.45
CA ARG A 108 -0.49 12.66 20.54
C ARG A 108 0.19 13.62 19.55
N ASP A 109 1.50 13.47 19.42
CA ASP A 109 2.31 14.25 18.48
C ASP A 109 1.94 13.89 17.03
N VAL A 110 1.67 14.90 16.20
CA VAL A 110 1.34 14.77 14.77
C VAL A 110 2.44 14.01 14.01
N GLU A 111 3.71 14.16 14.43
CA GLU A 111 4.85 13.45 13.86
C GLU A 111 4.79 11.93 14.12
N SER A 112 4.02 11.48 15.12
CA SER A 112 3.78 10.05 15.34
C SER A 112 3.16 9.36 14.12
N MET A 113 2.36 10.07 13.30
CA MET A 113 1.79 9.50 12.07
C MET A 113 2.87 9.05 11.09
N ILE A 114 3.92 9.85 10.93
CA ILE A 114 5.02 9.53 10.02
C ILE A 114 5.90 8.43 10.61
N ARG A 115 6.16 8.46 11.92
CA ARG A 115 6.91 7.40 12.61
C ARG A 115 6.21 6.04 12.49
N ASP A 116 4.91 5.99 12.76
CA ASP A 116 4.11 4.77 12.66
C ASP A 116 4.11 4.23 11.22
N LEU A 117 3.96 5.11 10.22
CA LEU A 117 4.02 4.72 8.81
C LEU A 117 5.40 4.16 8.41
N ALA A 118 6.48 4.76 8.91
CA ALA A 118 7.84 4.30 8.66
C ALA A 118 8.09 2.91 9.28
N VAL A 119 7.60 2.66 10.50
CA VAL A 119 7.66 1.33 11.14
C VAL A 119 6.89 0.29 10.33
N ILE A 120 5.69 0.61 9.84
CA ILE A 120 4.90 -0.27 8.98
C ILE A 120 5.67 -0.58 7.68
N SER A 121 6.29 0.43 7.06
CA SER A 121 7.09 0.25 5.84
C SER A 121 8.30 -0.65 6.08
N MET A 122 9.02 -0.48 7.19
CA MET A 122 10.16 -1.34 7.54
C MET A 122 9.70 -2.79 7.73
N ASN A 123 8.58 -3.01 8.40
CA ASN A 123 8.05 -4.35 8.62
C ASN A 123 7.60 -5.01 7.32
N LEU A 124 6.99 -4.25 6.40
CA LEU A 124 6.61 -4.71 5.07
C LEU A 124 7.84 -5.24 4.32
N VAL A 125 8.89 -4.43 4.24
CA VAL A 125 10.14 -4.82 3.57
C VAL A 125 10.78 -6.03 4.26
N LYS A 126 10.85 -6.05 5.60
CA LYS A 126 11.39 -7.20 6.35
C LYS A 126 10.63 -8.50 6.03
N GLN A 127 9.30 -8.44 5.93
CA GLN A 127 8.49 -9.60 5.56
C GLN A 127 8.78 -10.05 4.13
N GLU A 128 8.84 -9.13 3.17
CA GLU A 128 9.20 -9.46 1.78
C GLU A 128 10.56 -10.17 1.67
N PHE A 129 11.58 -9.64 2.36
CA PHE A 129 12.92 -10.25 2.37
C PHE A 129 12.92 -11.61 3.08
N ARG A 130 12.18 -11.75 4.18
CA ARG A 130 12.06 -13.02 4.90
C ARG A 130 11.48 -14.12 4.01
N THR A 131 10.42 -13.82 3.26
CA THR A 131 9.81 -14.77 2.33
C THR A 131 10.78 -15.14 1.19
N LYS A 132 11.57 -14.19 0.66
CA LYS A 132 12.55 -14.48 -0.39
C LYS A 132 13.64 -15.47 0.03
N VAL A 133 14.06 -15.43 1.30
CA VAL A 133 15.15 -16.27 1.80
C VAL A 133 14.65 -17.57 2.45
N GLU A 134 13.34 -17.76 2.57
CA GLU A 134 12.74 -18.87 3.32
C GLU A 134 13.08 -20.23 2.69
N GLU A 135 12.98 -20.36 1.36
CA GLU A 135 13.32 -21.60 0.66
C GLU A 135 14.83 -21.91 0.75
N THR A 136 15.69 -20.91 0.51
CA THR A 136 17.14 -21.09 0.63
C THR A 136 17.56 -21.43 2.06
N ALA A 137 16.93 -20.80 3.05
CA ALA A 137 17.20 -21.09 4.45
C ALA A 137 16.76 -22.51 4.82
N LYS A 138 15.63 -22.98 4.29
CA LYS A 138 15.15 -24.35 4.49
C LYS A 138 16.10 -25.38 3.90
N GLN A 139 16.54 -25.19 2.65
CA GLN A 139 17.50 -26.10 2.00
C GLN A 139 18.81 -26.20 2.78
N LYS A 140 19.37 -25.07 3.21
CA LYS A 140 20.60 -25.05 4.01
C LYS A 140 20.42 -25.72 5.37
N ALA A 141 19.25 -25.58 5.98
CA ALA A 141 18.94 -26.25 7.24
C ALA A 141 18.82 -27.78 7.05
N GLU A 142 18.24 -28.24 5.94
CA GLU A 142 18.16 -29.66 5.59
C GLU A 142 19.56 -30.25 5.31
N GLU A 143 20.41 -29.57 4.55
CA GLU A 143 21.81 -29.99 4.33
C GLU A 143 22.57 -30.11 5.67
N ALA A 144 22.47 -29.11 6.53
CA ALA A 144 23.13 -29.13 7.84
C ALA A 144 22.64 -30.25 8.77
N LEU A 145 21.41 -30.74 8.59
CA LEU A 145 20.88 -31.88 9.35
C LEU A 145 21.35 -33.23 8.81
N LEU A 146 21.67 -33.33 7.53
CA LEU A 146 22.18 -34.56 6.89
C LEU A 146 23.66 -34.81 7.19
N ASP A 147 24.41 -33.77 7.56
CA ASP A 147 25.82 -33.84 7.95
C ASP A 147 26.04 -34.25 9.43
N ILE A 148 24.97 -34.61 10.17
CA ILE A 148 24.99 -35.06 11.58
C ILE A 148 24.71 -36.56 11.66
#